data_AF-A0A4Y2EXH4-F1
#
_entry.id   AF-A0A4Y2EXH4-F1
#
_cell.length_a   1.000
_cell.length_b   1.000
_cell.length_c   1.000
_cell.angle_alpha   90.00
_cell.angle_beta   90.00
_cell.angle_gamma   90.00
#
_symmetry.space_group_name_H-M   'P 1'
#
loop_
_entity.id
_entity.type
_entity.pdbx_description
1 polymer ?
#
loop_
_entity_poly.entity_id
_entity_poly.type
_entity_poly.pdbx_seq_one_letter_code
_entity_poly.pdbx_strand_id
1 'polypeptide(L)'
;MDKIVCSRDNRACMLHCYTDCPNNSESLKNYLSDLLKDYDDEEEIQFSQWINDGRMKLQTMTLPVEEFEKLVTKKIVGLIPHSYISKIQSSYLKTRKENLKDDECLILMEFAENYNFVLQNKVQSYHWSNLSCSLHPTVILAGPLMDSKTLLCVSYLTT
;
A
#
# COMPACT_ATOMS: atom_id res chain seq x y z
N MET A 1 -2.78 -13.32 7.48
CA MET A 1 -2.36 -14.13 6.31
C MET A 1 -2.46 -15.62 6.57
N ASP A 2 -2.28 -16.09 7.81
CA ASP A 2 -2.20 -17.52 8.10
C ASP A 2 -3.50 -18.32 7.81
N LYS A 3 -4.62 -17.62 7.61
CA LYS A 3 -5.92 -18.17 7.19
C LYS A 3 -6.11 -18.32 5.68
N ILE A 4 -5.14 -17.90 4.86
CA ILE A 4 -5.27 -17.88 3.39
C ILE A 4 -3.99 -18.32 2.65
N VAL A 5 -2.87 -18.45 3.34
CA VAL A 5 -1.63 -18.96 2.72
C VAL A 5 -1.07 -20.12 3.52
N CYS A 6 -0.42 -21.04 2.81
CA CYS A 6 0.22 -22.22 3.38
C CYS A 6 1.51 -21.86 4.16
N SER A 7 2.24 -20.84 3.69
CA SER A 7 3.39 -20.26 4.39
C SER A 7 3.64 -18.83 3.93
N ARG A 8 3.91 -17.93 4.88
CA ARG A 8 4.19 -16.50 4.61
C ARG A 8 5.56 -16.26 3.97
N ASP A 9 6.47 -17.22 4.06
CA ASP A 9 7.83 -17.11 3.53
C ASP A 9 8.00 -17.84 2.19
N ASN A 10 7.05 -18.70 1.83
CA ASN A 10 7.06 -19.39 0.55
C ASN A 10 6.65 -18.44 -0.58
N ARG A 11 7.63 -18.08 -1.43
CA ARG A 11 7.44 -17.21 -2.60
C ARG A 11 6.31 -17.69 -3.51
N ALA A 12 6.29 -18.97 -3.84
CA ALA A 12 5.36 -19.51 -4.83
C ALA A 12 3.91 -19.54 -4.29
N CYS A 13 3.73 -19.79 -2.98
CA CYS A 13 2.44 -19.63 -2.30
C CYS A 13 1.98 -18.17 -2.31
N MET A 14 2.84 -17.25 -1.89
CA MET A 14 2.47 -15.83 -1.75
C MET A 14 2.29 -15.08 -3.09
N LEU A 15 2.85 -15.61 -4.18
CA LEU A 15 2.70 -15.06 -5.52
C LEU A 15 1.71 -15.86 -6.39
N HIS A 16 0.89 -16.72 -5.79
CA HIS A 16 -0.10 -17.55 -6.49
C HIS A 16 0.49 -18.35 -7.67
N CYS A 17 1.72 -18.84 -7.52
CA CYS A 17 2.44 -19.63 -8.53
C CYS A 17 2.13 -21.14 -8.46
N TYR A 18 1.30 -21.58 -7.51
CA TYR A 18 0.74 -22.93 -7.44
C TYR A 18 -0.78 -22.86 -7.61
N THR A 19 -1.36 -23.83 -8.32
CA THR A 19 -2.82 -24.03 -8.38
C THR A 19 -3.36 -24.72 -7.12
N ASP A 20 -2.51 -25.48 -6.41
CA ASP A 20 -2.92 -26.42 -5.37
C ASP A 20 -2.39 -26.04 -3.98
N CYS A 21 -2.51 -24.77 -3.55
CA CYS A 21 -2.24 -24.46 -2.15
C CYS A 21 -3.42 -24.97 -1.30
N PRO A 22 -3.19 -25.88 -0.32
CA PRO A 22 -4.27 -26.41 0.52
C PRO A 22 -5.02 -25.34 1.34
N ASN A 23 -4.38 -24.21 1.65
CA ASN A 23 -5.05 -23.02 2.21
C ASN A 23 -5.62 -22.16 1.07
N ASN A 24 -6.68 -22.67 0.45
CA ASN A 24 -7.50 -21.94 -0.51
C ASN A 24 -8.22 -20.74 0.15
N SER A 25 -8.92 -19.93 -0.66
CA SER A 25 -9.82 -18.88 -0.16
C SER A 25 -10.89 -19.39 0.82
N GLU A 26 -11.10 -20.70 0.91
CA GLU A 26 -12.17 -21.32 1.72
C GLU A 26 -11.90 -21.19 3.22
N SER A 27 -10.65 -21.35 3.68
CA SER A 27 -10.34 -21.12 5.10
C SER A 27 -10.57 -19.65 5.51
N LEU A 28 -10.44 -18.70 4.58
CA LEU A 28 -10.77 -17.30 4.84
C LEU A 28 -12.28 -17.09 4.84
N LYS A 29 -13.01 -17.66 3.88
CA LYS A 29 -14.48 -17.60 3.85
C LYS A 29 -15.08 -18.18 5.11
N ASN A 30 -14.69 -19.39 5.51
CA ASN A 30 -15.18 -20.03 6.73
C ASN A 30 -14.92 -19.15 7.97
N TYR A 31 -13.75 -18.50 8.03
CA TYR A 31 -13.46 -17.55 9.11
C TYR A 31 -14.37 -16.32 9.09
N LEU A 32 -14.71 -15.79 7.90
CA LEU A 32 -15.64 -14.67 7.76
C LEU A 32 -17.06 -15.08 8.11
N SER A 33 -17.53 -16.22 7.61
CA SER A 33 -18.86 -16.76 7.92
C SER A 33 -19.01 -17.09 9.41
N ASP A 34 -17.96 -17.62 10.06
CA ASP A 34 -17.96 -17.81 11.52
C ASP A 34 -18.00 -16.48 12.29
N LEU A 35 -17.38 -15.42 11.75
CA LEU A 35 -17.33 -14.09 12.35
C LEU A 35 -18.68 -13.35 12.20
N LEU A 36 -19.40 -13.61 11.12
CA LEU A 36 -20.67 -12.96 10.77
C LEU A 36 -21.89 -13.87 10.95
N LYS A 37 -21.72 -15.05 11.56
CA LYS A 37 -22.78 -16.06 11.76
C LYS A 37 -24.07 -15.59 12.45
N ASP A 38 -23.99 -14.48 13.20
CA ASP A 38 -25.12 -13.93 13.96
C ASP A 38 -25.99 -13.00 13.08
N TYR A 39 -25.55 -12.71 11.86
CA TYR A 39 -26.23 -11.89 10.86
C TYR A 39 -26.82 -12.79 9.76
N ASP A 40 -27.97 -12.40 9.21
CA ASP A 40 -28.56 -13.09 8.05
C ASP A 40 -27.76 -12.75 6.78
N ASP A 41 -27.71 -13.68 5.82
CA ASP A 41 -27.02 -13.48 4.54
C ASP A 41 -27.56 -12.27 3.77
N GLU A 42 -28.85 -11.95 3.97
CA GLU A 42 -29.55 -10.80 3.39
C GLU A 42 -29.38 -9.49 4.18
N GLU A 43 -28.85 -9.53 5.41
CA GLU A 43 -28.65 -8.31 6.20
C GLU A 43 -27.59 -7.40 5.55
N GLU A 44 -27.82 -6.10 5.63
CA GLU A 44 -26.99 -5.11 4.94
C GLU A 44 -25.83 -4.61 5.84
N ILE A 45 -24.61 -4.71 5.31
CA ILE A 45 -23.40 -4.13 5.90
C ILE A 45 -23.05 -2.83 5.18
N GLN A 46 -22.96 -1.75 5.95
CA GLN A 46 -22.46 -0.47 5.47
C GLN A 46 -20.95 -0.32 5.73
N PHE A 47 -20.19 -0.01 4.68
CA PHE A 47 -18.74 0.17 4.77
C PHE A 47 -18.25 1.26 3.80
N SER A 48 -16.99 1.68 3.92
CA SER A 48 -16.39 2.66 3.00
C SER A 48 -15.25 2.04 2.21
N GLN A 49 -15.20 2.32 0.90
CA GLN A 49 -14.15 1.83 0.01
C GLN A 49 -13.68 2.93 -0.94
N TRP A 50 -12.38 2.94 -1.20
CA TRP A 50 -11.79 3.71 -2.30
C TRP A 50 -12.16 3.10 -3.65
N ILE A 51 -12.79 3.89 -4.52
CA ILE A 51 -13.14 3.51 -5.89
C ILE A 51 -12.45 4.44 -6.90
N ASN A 52 -12.18 3.90 -8.09
CA ASN A 52 -11.60 4.64 -9.20
C ASN A 52 -12.56 4.61 -10.40
N ASP A 53 -13.32 5.70 -10.59
CA ASP A 53 -14.20 5.92 -11.74
C ASP A 53 -13.69 7.05 -12.65
N GLY A 54 -12.37 7.24 -12.67
CA GLY A 54 -11.67 8.35 -13.32
C GLY A 54 -10.99 9.27 -12.31
N ARG A 55 -11.49 9.33 -11.06
CA ARG A 55 -10.80 9.92 -9.92
C ARG A 55 -10.93 9.00 -8.71
N MET A 56 -9.90 8.96 -7.86
CA MET A 56 -9.97 8.24 -6.59
C MET A 56 -10.92 8.96 -5.64
N LYS A 57 -11.97 8.28 -5.17
CA LYS A 57 -12.89 8.80 -4.16
C LYS A 57 -13.24 7.73 -3.13
N LEU A 58 -13.43 8.16 -1.89
CA LEU A 58 -13.96 7.30 -0.83
C LEU A 58 -15.48 7.28 -0.97
N GLN A 59 -16.05 6.10 -1.17
CA GLN A 59 -17.48 5.91 -1.32
C GLN A 59 -18.00 5.00 -0.20
N THR A 60 -19.09 5.41 0.42
CA THR A 60 -19.87 4.53 1.31
C THR A 60 -20.72 3.59 0.46
N MET A 61 -20.61 2.31 0.74
CA MET A 61 -21.33 1.23 0.08
C MET A 61 -22.14 0.46 1.11
N THR A 62 -23.22 -0.14 0.66
CA THR A 62 -24.05 -1.05 1.44
C THR A 62 -24.21 -2.32 0.62
N LEU A 63 -23.85 -3.47 1.20
CA LEU A 63 -23.98 -4.78 0.56
C LEU A 63 -24.57 -5.79 1.54
N PRO A 64 -25.30 -6.80 1.06
CA PRO A 64 -25.66 -7.97 1.88
C PRO A 64 -24.42 -8.65 2.46
N VAL A 65 -24.56 -9.32 3.62
CA VAL A 65 -23.50 -10.07 4.30
C VAL A 65 -22.80 -11.02 3.32
N GLU A 66 -23.56 -11.81 2.56
CA GLU A 66 -23.00 -12.79 1.61
C GLU A 66 -22.08 -12.13 0.56
N GLU A 67 -22.53 -11.00 -0.01
CA GLU A 67 -21.77 -10.27 -1.03
C GLU A 67 -20.58 -9.52 -0.43
N PHE A 68 -20.70 -9.03 0.81
CA PHE A 68 -19.60 -8.44 1.54
C PHE A 68 -18.48 -9.47 1.79
N GLU A 69 -18.81 -10.69 2.22
CA GLU A 69 -17.82 -11.75 2.44
C GLU A 69 -17.05 -12.11 1.17
N LYS A 70 -17.76 -12.24 0.04
CA LYS A 70 -17.16 -12.48 -1.28
C LYS A 70 -16.22 -11.34 -1.67
N LEU A 71 -16.65 -10.09 -1.47
CA LEU A 71 -15.85 -8.90 -1.77
C LEU A 71 -14.55 -8.87 -0.94
N VAL A 72 -14.67 -9.03 0.38
CA VAL A 72 -13.53 -9.01 1.31
C VAL A 72 -12.56 -10.14 0.98
N THR A 73 -13.06 -11.35 0.75
CA THR A 73 -12.24 -12.50 0.35
C THR A 73 -11.44 -12.17 -0.91
N LYS A 74 -12.10 -11.68 -1.96
CA LYS A 74 -11.44 -11.30 -3.22
C LYS A 74 -10.35 -10.24 -3.01
N LYS A 75 -10.63 -9.22 -2.20
CA LYS A 75 -9.67 -8.14 -1.91
C LYS A 75 -8.46 -8.64 -1.12
N ILE A 76 -8.66 -9.49 -0.12
CA ILE A 76 -7.56 -10.07 0.67
C ILE A 76 -6.72 -11.01 -0.19
N VAL A 77 -7.33 -11.86 -1.02
CA VAL A 77 -6.62 -12.71 -1.99
C VAL A 77 -5.71 -11.87 -2.90
N GLY A 78 -6.23 -10.76 -3.42
CA GLY A 78 -5.47 -9.82 -4.25
C GLY A 78 -4.35 -9.11 -3.49
N LEU A 79 -4.43 -8.97 -2.17
CA LEU A 79 -3.41 -8.32 -1.34
C LEU A 79 -2.21 -9.25 -1.01
N ILE A 80 -2.34 -10.57 -1.21
CA ILE A 80 -1.30 -11.54 -0.84
C ILE A 80 0.05 -11.23 -1.51
N PRO A 81 0.13 -11.04 -2.83
CA PRO A 81 1.40 -10.73 -3.48
C PRO A 81 2.00 -9.42 -2.97
N HIS A 82 1.17 -8.38 -2.79
CA HIS A 82 1.61 -7.09 -2.28
C HIS A 82 2.24 -7.19 -0.90
N SER A 83 1.61 -7.95 0.02
CA SER A 83 2.13 -8.15 1.37
C SER A 83 3.50 -8.84 1.36
N TYR A 84 3.68 -9.85 0.50
CA TYR A 84 4.95 -10.55 0.35
C TYR A 84 6.03 -9.67 -0.25
N ILE A 85 5.74 -9.00 -1.37
CA ILE A 85 6.68 -8.12 -2.06
C ILE A 85 7.15 -7.01 -1.11
N SER A 86 6.23 -6.37 -0.39
CA SER A 86 6.55 -5.34 0.61
C SER A 86 7.48 -5.86 1.71
N LYS A 87 7.22 -7.06 2.24
CA LYS A 87 8.09 -7.71 3.25
C LYS A 87 9.48 -7.99 2.71
N ILE A 88 9.58 -8.59 1.52
CA ILE A 88 10.87 -8.95 0.91
C ILE A 88 11.68 -7.71 0.53
N GLN A 89 11.04 -6.68 -0.05
CA GLN A 89 11.70 -5.41 -0.37
C GLN A 89 12.23 -4.72 0.89
N SER A 90 11.43 -4.70 1.97
CA SER A 90 11.84 -4.11 3.25
C SER A 90 13.03 -4.86 3.88
N SER A 91 12.97 -6.20 3.86
CA SER A 91 14.06 -7.05 4.35
C SER A 91 15.34 -6.85 3.54
N TYR A 92 15.23 -6.89 2.20
CA TYR A 92 16.36 -6.65 1.31
C TYR A 92 16.99 -5.27 1.52
N LEU A 93 16.17 -4.22 1.65
CA LEU A 93 16.65 -2.88 1.92
C LEU A 93 17.38 -2.80 3.27
N LYS A 94 16.84 -3.42 4.32
CA LYS A 94 17.48 -3.47 5.64
C LYS A 94 18.86 -4.15 5.55
N THR A 95 18.93 -5.34 4.96
CA THR A 95 20.19 -6.06 4.76
C THR A 95 21.18 -5.24 3.94
N ARG A 96 20.72 -4.53 2.91
CA ARG A 96 21.57 -3.66 2.09
C ARG A 96 22.11 -2.46 2.87
N LYS A 97 21.31 -1.84 3.73
CA LYS A 97 21.77 -0.75 4.61
C LYS A 97 22.82 -1.24 5.62
N GLU A 98 22.64 -2.44 6.18
CA GLU A 98 23.56 -3.02 7.17
C GLU A 98 24.89 -3.50 6.58
N ASN A 99 24.91 -3.87 5.29
CA ASN A 99 26.08 -4.44 4.61
C ASN A 99 26.55 -3.59 3.42
N LEU A 100 26.33 -2.27 3.47
CA LEU A 100 26.73 -1.35 2.41
C LEU A 100 28.26 -1.23 2.38
N LYS A 101 28.87 -1.43 1.21
CA LYS A 101 30.33 -1.29 1.04
C LYS A 101 30.74 0.16 0.85
N ASP A 102 32.02 0.43 1.04
CA ASP A 102 32.62 1.77 0.91
C ASP A 102 32.53 2.34 -0.52
N ASP A 103 32.46 1.47 -1.54
CA ASP A 103 32.34 1.82 -2.96
C ASP A 103 30.90 1.75 -3.48
N GLU A 104 29.92 1.48 -2.60
CA GLU A 104 28.51 1.38 -2.93
C GLU A 104 27.71 2.54 -2.31
N CYS A 105 26.62 2.94 -2.97
CA CYS A 105 25.64 3.86 -2.39
C CYS A 105 24.22 3.34 -2.60
N LEU A 106 23.32 3.67 -1.68
CA LEU A 106 21.89 3.38 -1.81
C LEU A 106 21.14 4.67 -2.11
N ILE A 107 20.37 4.64 -3.20
CA ILE A 107 19.50 5.74 -3.60
C ILE A 107 18.06 5.31 -3.33
N LEU A 108 17.39 6.02 -2.43
CA LEU A 108 15.97 5.84 -2.13
C LEU A 108 15.21 7.03 -2.69
N MET A 109 14.33 6.76 -3.64
CA MET A 109 13.50 7.78 -4.26
C MET A 109 12.06 7.60 -3.84
N GLU A 110 11.41 8.71 -3.55
CA GLU A 110 9.99 8.80 -3.31
C GLU A 110 9.36 9.81 -4.26
N PHE A 111 8.02 9.79 -4.35
CA PHE A 111 7.26 10.68 -5.19
C PHE A 111 6.08 11.24 -4.41
N ALA A 112 5.98 12.56 -4.36
CA ALA A 112 4.82 13.25 -3.80
C ALA A 112 4.22 14.16 -4.87
N GLU A 113 3.11 13.70 -5.45
CA GLU A 113 2.32 14.48 -6.40
C GLU A 113 1.46 15.50 -5.66
N ASN A 114 1.29 16.70 -6.24
CA ASN A 114 0.42 17.75 -5.71
C ASN A 114 0.83 18.29 -4.31
N TYR A 115 2.13 18.45 -4.06
CA TYR A 115 2.60 19.14 -2.86
C TYR A 115 2.14 20.60 -2.89
N ASN A 116 1.22 20.95 -1.99
CA ASN A 116 0.69 22.30 -1.86
C ASN A 116 1.63 23.18 -1.06
N PHE A 117 1.97 24.34 -1.62
CA PHE A 117 2.83 25.29 -0.92
C PHE A 117 2.08 25.95 0.25
N VAL A 118 2.64 25.82 1.45
CA VAL A 118 2.18 26.59 2.61
C VAL A 118 3.03 27.85 2.74
N LEU A 119 2.51 28.98 2.27
CA LEU A 119 3.16 30.27 2.41
C LEU A 119 2.82 30.88 3.78
N GLN A 120 3.83 31.08 4.63
CA GLN A 120 3.64 31.51 6.03
C GLN A 120 2.96 32.89 6.17
N ASN A 121 3.17 33.81 5.23
CA ASN A 121 2.61 35.17 5.24
C ASN A 121 1.62 35.40 4.07
N LYS A 122 0.71 34.46 3.82
CA LYS A 122 -0.25 34.58 2.72
C LYS A 122 -1.35 35.60 3.02
N VAL A 123 -1.61 36.49 2.06
CA VAL A 123 -2.81 37.34 2.07
C VAL A 123 -4.06 36.50 1.83
N GLN A 124 -5.23 36.95 2.30
CA GLN A 124 -6.48 36.18 2.24
C GLN A 124 -6.86 35.75 0.80
N SER A 125 -6.58 36.58 -0.20
CA SER A 125 -6.85 36.26 -1.62
C SER A 125 -6.04 35.07 -2.15
N TYR A 126 -4.89 34.75 -1.53
CA TYR A 126 -4.07 33.60 -1.90
C TYR A 126 -4.72 32.26 -1.51
N HIS A 127 -5.79 32.26 -0.70
CA HIS A 127 -6.58 31.06 -0.42
C HIS A 127 -7.13 30.38 -1.68
N TRP A 128 -7.32 31.15 -2.77
CA TRP A 128 -7.82 30.65 -4.05
C TRP A 128 -6.70 30.34 -5.06
N SER A 129 -5.43 30.53 -4.69
CA SER A 129 -4.28 30.18 -5.52
C SER A 129 -3.91 28.70 -5.29
N ASN A 130 -4.10 27.88 -6.33
CA ASN A 130 -3.75 26.46 -6.29
C ASN A 130 -2.36 26.22 -6.89
N LEU A 131 -1.33 26.80 -6.26
CA LEU A 131 0.05 26.46 -6.61
C LEU A 131 0.43 25.16 -5.92
N SER A 132 0.74 24.15 -6.73
CA SER A 132 1.30 22.88 -6.30
C SER A 132 2.50 22.51 -7.16
N CYS A 133 3.32 21.57 -6.68
CA CYS A 133 4.39 20.96 -7.47
C CYS A 133 4.47 19.46 -7.20
N SER A 134 5.26 18.78 -8.01
CA SER A 134 5.66 17.40 -7.75
C SER A 134 7.03 17.40 -7.08
N LEU A 135 7.13 16.72 -5.95
CA LEU A 135 8.41 16.52 -5.27
C LEU A 135 8.94 15.13 -5.59
N HIS A 136 10.24 15.05 -5.82
CA HIS A 136 10.98 13.79 -5.92
C HIS A 136 12.04 13.73 -4.81
N PRO A 137 11.65 13.50 -3.54
CA PRO A 137 12.60 13.32 -2.46
C PRO A 137 13.55 12.16 -2.77
N THR A 138 14.85 12.40 -2.66
CA THR A 138 15.87 11.38 -2.88
C THR A 138 16.81 11.34 -1.68
N VAL A 139 16.93 10.19 -1.04
CA VAL A 139 17.89 9.96 0.04
C VAL A 139 19.03 9.13 -0.51
N ILE A 140 20.26 9.64 -0.37
CA ILE A 140 21.48 8.95 -0.76
C ILE A 140 22.21 8.55 0.53
N LEU A 141 22.39 7.25 0.72
CA LEU A 141 23.17 6.68 1.82
C LEU A 141 24.50 6.18 1.25
N ALA A 142 25.62 6.64 1.81
CA ALA A 142 26.96 6.25 1.38
C ALA A 142 27.86 5.94 2.59
N GLY A 143 28.70 4.91 2.46
CA GLY A 143 29.74 4.55 3.41
C GLY A 143 29.29 3.88 4.72
N PRO A 144 30.24 3.42 5.54
CA PRO A 144 30.01 2.58 6.72
C PRO A 144 29.58 3.35 7.97
N LEU A 145 29.73 4.68 7.98
CA LEU A 145 29.28 5.57 9.07
C LEU A 145 27.81 6.03 8.92
N MET A 146 27.12 5.60 7.86
CA MET A 146 25.79 6.10 7.48
C MET A 146 25.71 7.63 7.47
N ASP A 147 26.66 8.29 6.80
CA ASP A 147 26.48 9.70 6.47
C ASP A 147 25.36 9.79 5.42
N SER A 148 24.15 10.14 5.88
CA SER A 148 23.01 10.34 4.99
C SER A 148 23.06 11.73 4.36
N LYS A 149 23.09 11.81 3.03
CA LYS A 149 22.81 13.05 2.31
C LYS A 149 21.41 12.98 1.73
N THR A 150 20.54 13.89 2.15
CA THR A 150 19.21 14.05 1.57
C THR A 150 19.28 15.07 0.45
N LEU A 151 18.91 14.67 -0.77
CA LEU A 151 18.77 15.53 -1.93
C LEU A 151 17.27 15.69 -2.22
N LEU A 152 16.76 16.92 -2.16
CA LEU A 152 15.39 17.20 -2.58
C LEU A 152 15.40 17.73 -4.01
N CYS A 153 14.96 16.92 -4.96
CA CYS A 153 14.72 17.38 -6.32
C CYS A 153 13.28 17.89 -6.43
N VAL A 154 13.12 19.18 -6.71
CA VAL A 154 11.82 19.82 -6.96
C VAL A 154 11.63 19.94 -8.46
N SER A 155 10.60 19.30 -9.01
CA SER A 155 10.22 19.48 -10.40
C SER A 155 8.97 20.38 -10.46
N TYR A 156 9.10 21.50 -11.16
CA TYR A 156 7.96 22.36 -11.46
C TYR A 156 7.33 21.85 -12.75
N LEU A 157 6.11 21.32 -12.64
CA LEU A 157 5.21 21.24 -13.78
C LEU A 157 4.59 22.63 -13.95
N THR A 158 5.22 23.47 -14.77
CA THR A 158 4.53 24.64 -15.31
C THR A 158 3.52 24.10 -16.32
N THR A 159 2.24 24.05 -15.93
CA THR A 159 1.12 23.89 -16.87
C THR A 159 0.99 25.11 -17.75
#